data_AF-A0A6I5CCL2-F1
#
_entry.id   AF-A0A6I5CCL2-F1
#
_cell.length_a   1.000
_cell.length_b   1.000
_cell.length_c   1.000
_cell.angle_alpha   90.00
_cell.angle_beta   90.00
_cell.angle_gamma   90.00
#
_symmetry.space_group_name_H-M   'P 1'
#
loop_
_entity.id
_entity.type
_entity.pdbx_description
1 polymer ?
#
loop_
_entity_poly.entity_id
_entity_poly.type
_entity_poly.pdbx_seq_one_letter_code
_entity_poly.pdbx_strand_id
1 'polypeptide(L)'
;GAGLAAAFDFAGVPAVREQALSVLAPRGRLVLVGLTDRPLSVTDGTRFSYLQQQILGHYGSDMTVALPQLLRLVQGGRVDFSASVSGVLPLAEAGRAVEMLAKKEGDPVRLILRP
;
A
#
# COMPACT_ATOMS: atom_id res chain seq x y z
N GLY A 1 11.73 -15.24 -15.90
CA GLY A 1 12.66 -14.26 -15.29
C GLY A 1 13.08 -14.73 -13.91
N ALA A 2 14.00 -14.04 -13.24
CA ALA A 2 14.57 -14.46 -11.94
C ALA A 2 13.66 -14.24 -10.71
N GLY A 3 12.44 -13.74 -10.90
CA GLY A 3 11.52 -13.33 -9.84
C GLY A 3 11.62 -11.83 -9.51
N LEU A 4 10.78 -11.35 -8.59
CA LEU A 4 10.74 -9.97 -8.12
C LEU A 4 11.74 -9.75 -6.98
N ALA A 5 12.57 -8.70 -7.08
CA ALA A 5 13.43 -8.29 -5.98
C ALA A 5 12.64 -7.66 -4.81
N ALA A 6 11.49 -7.07 -5.10
CA ALA A 6 10.58 -6.52 -4.11
C ALA A 6 9.12 -6.66 -4.56
N ALA A 7 8.24 -6.99 -3.64
CA ALA A 7 6.79 -6.95 -3.77
C ALA A 7 6.20 -6.14 -2.61
N PHE A 8 5.08 -5.45 -2.85
CA PHE A 8 4.40 -4.61 -1.86
C PHE A 8 2.94 -5.05 -1.73
N ASP A 9 2.52 -5.42 -0.52
CA ASP A 9 1.12 -5.71 -0.20
C ASP A 9 0.46 -4.46 0.37
N PHE A 10 -0.40 -3.81 -0.42
CA PHE A 10 -1.26 -2.69 0.01
C PHE A 10 -2.69 -3.14 0.35
N ALA A 11 -3.05 -4.39 0.06
CA ALA A 11 -4.43 -4.89 0.21
C ALA A 11 -4.67 -5.48 1.60
N GLY A 12 -3.65 -6.07 2.22
CA GLY A 12 -3.78 -6.70 3.54
C GLY A 12 -4.63 -7.96 3.53
N VAL A 13 -4.67 -8.71 2.42
CA VAL A 13 -5.42 -9.97 2.32
C VAL A 13 -4.48 -11.16 2.08
N PRO A 14 -4.78 -12.36 2.63
CA PRO A 14 -3.91 -13.53 2.51
C PRO A 14 -3.53 -13.89 1.06
N ALA A 15 -4.49 -13.85 0.13
CA ALA A 15 -4.26 -14.19 -1.27
C ALA A 15 -3.17 -13.34 -1.94
N VAL A 16 -3.09 -12.04 -1.60
CA VAL A 16 -2.06 -11.13 -2.15
C VAL A 16 -0.68 -11.47 -1.59
N ARG A 17 -0.59 -11.83 -0.32
CA ARG A 17 0.68 -12.22 0.33
C ARG A 17 1.21 -13.52 -0.22
N GLU A 18 0.35 -14.53 -0.38
CA GLU A 18 0.70 -15.83 -0.96
C GLU A 18 1.19 -15.68 -2.41
N GLN A 19 0.46 -14.91 -3.22
CA GLN A 19 0.88 -14.59 -4.58
C GLN A 19 2.23 -13.88 -4.59
N ALA A 20 2.43 -12.86 -3.76
CA ALA A 20 3.68 -12.12 -3.70
C ALA A 20 4.87 -13.02 -3.34
N LEU A 21 4.74 -13.89 -2.32
CA LEU A 21 5.79 -14.83 -1.91
C LEU A 21 6.16 -15.80 -3.03
N SER A 22 5.19 -16.26 -3.83
CA SER A 22 5.43 -17.20 -4.93
C SER A 22 6.31 -16.65 -6.06
N VAL A 23 6.32 -15.32 -6.24
CA VAL A 23 7.02 -14.65 -7.35
C VAL A 23 8.32 -13.95 -6.92
N LEU A 24 8.71 -14.01 -5.64
CA LEU A 24 9.94 -13.40 -5.17
C LEU A 24 11.20 -14.10 -5.73
N ALA A 25 12.19 -13.29 -6.07
CA ALA A 25 13.53 -13.74 -6.40
C ALA A 25 14.27 -14.26 -5.14
N PRO A 26 15.42 -14.95 -5.29
CA PRO A 26 16.35 -15.15 -4.18
C PRO A 26 16.74 -13.80 -3.55
N ARG A 27 16.73 -13.72 -2.21
CA ARG A 27 16.91 -12.49 -1.42
C ARG A 27 15.87 -11.39 -1.68
N GLY A 28 14.77 -11.72 -2.36
CA GLY A 28 13.64 -10.83 -2.58
C GLY A 28 12.89 -10.54 -1.28
N ARG A 29 12.18 -9.40 -1.25
CA ARG A 29 11.41 -8.96 -0.08
C ARG A 29 9.94 -8.73 -0.40
N LEU A 30 9.06 -9.18 0.48
CA LEU A 30 7.68 -8.74 0.57
C LEU A 30 7.58 -7.65 1.65
N VAL A 31 7.11 -6.46 1.27
CA VAL A 31 6.85 -5.35 2.20
C VAL A 31 5.34 -5.26 2.46
N LEU A 32 4.95 -5.40 3.73
CA LEU A 32 3.57 -5.31 4.19
C LEU A 32 3.24 -3.85 4.51
N VAL A 33 2.33 -3.25 3.74
CA VAL A 33 1.85 -1.88 3.92
C VAL A 33 0.37 -1.87 4.31
N GLY A 34 -0.43 -2.78 3.76
CA GLY A 34 -1.84 -2.97 4.10
C GLY A 34 -2.00 -3.48 5.53
N LEU A 35 -2.75 -2.73 6.34
CA LEU A 35 -3.02 -3.09 7.73
C LEU A 35 -4.20 -4.05 7.82
N THR A 36 -4.01 -5.13 8.57
CA THR A 36 -5.01 -6.17 8.75
C THR A 36 -4.69 -6.97 10.02
N ASP A 37 -5.71 -7.57 10.62
CA ASP A 37 -5.62 -8.52 11.71
C ASP A 37 -5.46 -9.98 11.23
N ARG A 38 -5.45 -10.21 9.90
CA ARG A 38 -5.34 -11.55 9.33
C ARG A 38 -3.94 -12.14 9.56
N PRO A 39 -3.85 -13.47 9.83
CA PRO A 39 -2.57 -14.14 10.02
C PRO A 39 -1.59 -13.92 8.87
N LEU A 40 -0.30 -13.88 9.21
CA LEU A 40 0.80 -13.92 8.25
C LEU A 40 1.34 -15.35 8.19
N SER A 41 1.09 -16.04 7.08
CA SER A 41 1.56 -17.41 6.83
C SER A 41 2.65 -17.45 5.75
N VAL A 42 3.58 -18.40 5.90
CA VAL A 42 4.55 -18.77 4.87
C VAL A 42 4.39 -20.25 4.59
N THR A 43 3.76 -20.60 3.47
CA THR A 43 3.38 -21.99 3.16
C THR A 43 4.58 -22.90 2.90
N ASP A 44 5.58 -22.41 2.15
CA ASP A 44 6.83 -23.15 1.87
C ASP A 44 8.01 -22.53 2.61
N GLY A 45 8.09 -22.81 3.92
CA GLY A 45 9.13 -22.28 4.79
C GLY A 45 10.55 -22.73 4.42
N THR A 46 10.71 -23.94 3.87
CA THR A 46 12.01 -24.46 3.43
C THR A 46 12.53 -23.69 2.23
N ARG A 47 11.71 -23.51 1.19
CA ARG A 47 12.09 -22.71 0.02
C ARG A 47 12.33 -21.26 0.39
N PHE A 48 11.46 -20.67 1.21
CA PHE A 48 11.62 -19.29 1.69
C PHE A 48 12.99 -19.09 2.36
N SER A 49 13.38 -20.04 3.23
CA SER A 49 14.67 -20.02 3.92
C SER A 49 15.85 -20.24 2.98
N TYR A 50 15.77 -21.24 2.10
CA TYR A 50 16.81 -21.55 1.11
C TYR A 50 17.08 -20.36 0.18
N LEU A 51 16.02 -19.68 -0.25
CA LEU A 51 16.11 -18.50 -1.10
C LEU A 51 16.43 -17.22 -0.33
N GLN A 52 16.54 -17.26 1.00
CA GLN A 52 16.83 -16.11 1.87
C GLN A 52 15.85 -14.94 1.66
N GLN A 53 14.58 -15.25 1.42
CA GLN A 53 13.54 -14.26 1.20
C GLN A 53 13.18 -13.56 2.52
N GLN A 54 12.58 -12.37 2.42
CA GLN A 54 12.27 -11.52 3.57
C GLN A 54 10.82 -11.07 3.58
N ILE A 55 10.25 -10.91 4.77
CA ILE A 55 8.97 -10.21 4.98
C ILE A 55 9.25 -9.03 5.92
N LEU A 56 8.89 -7.82 5.49
CA LEU A 56 9.15 -6.59 6.22
C LEU A 56 7.83 -5.85 6.49
N GLY A 57 7.63 -5.40 7.72
CA GLY A 57 6.52 -4.49 8.05
C GLY A 57 6.88 -3.04 7.73
N HIS A 58 5.92 -2.27 7.22
CA HIS A 58 6.07 -0.83 7.01
C HIS A 58 4.84 -0.08 7.54
N TYR A 59 5.08 0.93 8.37
CA TYR A 59 4.02 1.73 8.97
C TYR A 59 4.38 3.21 8.96
N GLY A 60 3.51 4.02 8.37
CA GLY A 60 3.68 5.47 8.27
C GLY A 60 4.98 5.87 7.57
N SER A 61 5.41 7.09 7.84
CA SER A 61 6.66 7.65 7.33
C SER A 61 7.23 8.63 8.33
N ASP A 62 8.56 8.73 8.40
CA ASP A 62 9.19 9.86 9.07
C ASP A 62 8.91 11.14 8.27
N MET A 63 8.05 12.00 8.80
CA MET A 63 7.62 13.21 8.10
C MET A 63 8.76 14.22 7.88
N THR A 64 9.78 14.23 8.75
CA THR A 64 10.91 15.13 8.59
C THR A 64 11.79 14.76 7.40
N VAL A 65 11.80 13.47 7.02
CA VAL A 65 12.57 12.93 5.89
C VAL A 65 11.71 12.77 4.65
N ALA A 66 10.51 12.20 4.78
CA ALA A 66 9.65 11.81 3.66
C ALA A 66 8.95 13.00 3.01
N LEU A 67 8.52 14.01 3.79
CA LEU A 67 7.81 15.16 3.22
C LEU A 67 8.70 15.97 2.26
N PRO A 68 9.96 16.33 2.60
CA PRO A 68 10.85 16.99 1.63
C PRO A 68 11.09 16.16 0.36
N GLN A 69 11.18 14.83 0.47
CA GLN A 69 11.34 13.96 -0.69
C GLN A 69 10.09 13.97 -1.59
N LEU A 70 8.91 13.86 -0.97
CA LEU A 70 7.64 13.91 -1.68
C LEU A 70 7.43 15.23 -2.41
N LEU A 71 7.72 16.36 -1.75
CA LEU A 71 7.61 17.68 -2.35
C LEU A 71 8.53 17.83 -3.57
N ARG A 72 9.77 17.33 -3.50
CA ARG A 72 10.68 17.33 -4.66
C ARG A 72 10.14 16.52 -5.83
N LEU A 73 9.50 15.38 -5.56
CA LEU A 73 8.90 14.55 -6.62
C LEU A 73 7.71 15.25 -7.28
N VAL A 74 6.85 15.90 -6.47
CA VAL A 74 5.68 16.64 -6.98
C VAL A 74 6.12 17.89 -7.76
N GLN A 75 7.01 18.70 -7.18
CA GLN A 75 7.55 19.91 -7.84
C GLN A 75 8.32 19.58 -9.12
N GLY A 76 9.01 18.43 -9.14
CA GLY A 76 9.70 17.94 -10.33
C GLY A 76 8.80 17.23 -11.34
N GLY A 77 7.47 17.21 -11.14
CA GLY A 77 6.51 16.57 -12.05
C GLY A 77 6.65 15.05 -12.17
N ARG A 78 7.32 14.40 -11.22
CA ARG A 78 7.54 12.94 -11.21
C ARG A 78 6.35 12.19 -10.63
N VAL A 79 5.53 12.87 -9.83
CA VAL A 79 4.32 12.34 -9.22
C VAL A 79 3.24 13.42 -9.27
N ASP A 80 2.05 13.05 -9.71
CA ASP A 80 0.85 13.87 -9.61
C ASP A 80 -0.24 13.07 -8.87
N PHE A 81 -0.78 13.65 -7.81
CA PHE A 81 -1.86 13.04 -7.02
C PHE A 81 -3.25 13.52 -7.42
N SER A 82 -3.37 14.49 -8.32
CA SER A 82 -4.66 15.07 -8.73
C SER A 82 -5.64 13.98 -9.21
N ALA A 83 -5.16 13.06 -10.04
CA ALA A 83 -5.94 11.95 -10.60
C ALA A 83 -6.44 10.94 -9.55
N SER A 84 -5.86 10.95 -8.35
CA SER A 84 -6.33 10.07 -7.27
C SER A 84 -7.49 10.66 -6.47
N VAL A 85 -7.77 11.96 -6.62
CA VAL A 85 -8.91 12.61 -5.96
C VAL A 85 -10.17 12.25 -6.75
N SER A 86 -10.96 11.34 -6.20
CA SER A 86 -12.19 10.84 -6.82
C SER A 86 -13.42 11.66 -6.40
N GLY A 87 -13.29 12.58 -5.45
CA GLY A 87 -14.38 13.46 -5.03
C GLY A 87 -13.93 14.54 -4.05
N VAL A 88 -14.64 15.68 -4.09
CA VAL A 88 -14.44 16.80 -3.16
C VAL A 88 -15.80 17.15 -2.58
N LEU A 89 -15.92 17.11 -1.24
CA LEU A 89 -17.17 17.37 -0.52
C LEU A 89 -16.96 18.53 0.47
N PRO A 90 -18.03 19.27 0.83
CA PRO A 90 -17.97 20.22 1.94
C PRO A 90 -17.62 19.52 3.26
N LEU A 91 -16.94 20.20 4.18
CA LEU A 91 -16.62 19.66 5.50
C LEU A 91 -17.88 19.25 6.29
N ALA A 92 -19.00 19.96 6.08
CA ALA A 92 -20.30 19.61 6.65
C ALA A 92 -20.80 18.21 6.27
N GLU A 93 -20.30 17.63 5.17
CA GLU A 93 -20.64 16.30 4.67
C GLU A 93 -19.60 15.22 5.04
N ALA A 94 -18.73 15.47 6.02
CA ALA A 94 -17.71 14.52 6.46
C ALA A 94 -18.28 13.11 6.76
N GLY A 95 -19.44 13.04 7.43
CA GLY A 95 -20.11 11.77 7.73
C GLY A 95 -20.48 11.00 6.45
N ARG A 96 -21.02 11.71 5.44
CA ARG A 96 -21.35 11.14 4.14
C ARG A 96 -20.11 10.63 3.42
N ALA A 97 -19.01 11.38 3.43
CA ALA A 97 -17.75 10.95 2.81
C ALA A 97 -17.20 9.64 3.44
N VAL A 98 -17.29 9.51 4.76
CA VAL A 98 -16.90 8.27 5.47
C VAL A 98 -17.81 7.10 5.07
N GLU A 99 -19.13 7.31 4.99
CA GLU A 99 -20.06 6.28 4.54
C GLU A 99 -19.78 5.81 3.11
N MET A 100 -19.49 6.75 2.20
CA MET A 100 -19.14 6.43 0.82
C MET A 100 -17.91 5.52 0.75
N LEU A 101 -16.86 5.81 1.53
CA LEU A 101 -15.67 4.96 1.61
C LEU A 101 -16.01 3.57 2.19
N ALA A 102 -16.77 3.52 3.28
CA ALA A 102 -17.09 2.28 3.98
C ALA A 102 -17.96 1.33 3.12
N LYS A 103 -18.94 1.89 2.40
CA LYS A 103 -19.86 1.13 1.54
C LYS A 103 -19.38 1.01 0.10
N LYS A 104 -18.25 1.63 -0.26
CA LYS A 104 -17.73 1.76 -1.63
C LYS A 104 -18.73 2.37 -2.61
N GLU A 105 -19.54 3.31 -2.15
CA GLU A 105 -20.52 3.96 -3.03
C GLU A 105 -19.82 4.87 -4.05
N GLY A 106 -19.90 4.48 -5.33
CA GLY A 106 -19.18 5.15 -6.41
C GLY A 106 -17.68 4.81 -6.47
N ASP A 107 -17.25 3.75 -5.78
CA ASP A 107 -15.87 3.25 -5.76
C ASP A 107 -14.80 4.34 -5.53
N PRO A 108 -14.91 5.16 -4.47
CA PRO A 108 -13.99 6.26 -4.22
C PRO A 108 -12.57 5.78 -3.94
N VAL A 109 -11.58 6.49 -4.49
CA VAL A 109 -10.15 6.29 -4.24
C VAL A 109 -9.66 7.22 -3.13
N ARG A 110 -9.94 8.53 -3.25
CA ARG A 110 -9.57 9.55 -2.26
C ARG A 110 -10.61 10.67 -2.27
N LEU A 111 -11.26 10.88 -1.14
CA LEU A 111 -12.18 12.00 -0.94
C LEU A 111 -11.47 13.11 -0.18
N ILE A 112 -11.63 14.34 -0.64
CA ILE A 112 -11.10 15.55 0.04
C ILE A 112 -12.27 16.34 0.60
N LEU A 113 -12.13 16.78 1.85
CA LEU A 113 -13.08 17.68 2.49
C LEU A 113 -12.59 19.12 2.32
N ARG A 114 -13.46 19.98 1.79
CA ARG A 114 -13.20 21.41 1.64
C ARG A 114 -13.91 22.16 2.79
N PRO A 115 -13.19 22.98 3.58
CA PRO A 115 -13.77 23.80 4.64
C PRO A 115 -14.88 24.72 4.12
#